data_AF-A0A3A8AWI3-F1
#
_entry.id   AF-A0A3A8AWI3-F1
#
_cell.length_a   1.000
_cell.length_b   1.000
_cell.length_c   1.000
_cell.angle_alpha   90.00
_cell.angle_beta   90.00
_cell.angle_gamma   90.00
#
_symmetry.space_group_name_H-M   'P 1'
#
loop_
_entity.id
_entity.type
_entity.pdbx_description
1 polymer ?
#
loop_
_entity_poly.entity_id
_entity_poly.type
_entity_poly.pdbx_seq_one_letter_code
_entity_poly.pdbx_strand_id
1 'polypeptide(L)' 'MQGALARAKALRRIIQHAENQLRRDAAIITYTRLIDDLIERLHALNEAGVFERVVHLIEAEPDAEG' A
#
# COMPACT_ATOMS: atom_id res chain seq x y z
N MET A 1 -2.51 -7.24 -0.85
CA MET A 1 -2.02 -5.91 -1.26
C MET A 1 -2.72 -5.35 -2.50
N GLN A 2 -2.88 -6.11 -3.60
CA GLN A 2 -3.46 -5.59 -4.86
C GLN A 2 -4.87 -4.97 -4.70
N GLY A 3 -5.73 -5.54 -3.84
CA GLY A 3 -7.06 -4.98 -3.58
C GLY A 3 -7.06 -3.64 -2.82
N ALA A 4 -6.11 -3.41 -1.92
CA ALA A 4 -6.05 -2.18 -1.13
C ALA A 4 -5.56 -1.00 -2.00
N LEU A 5 -4.54 -1.21 -2.82
CA LEU A 5 -4.05 -0.18 -3.74
C LEU A 5 -5.10 0.20 -4.80
N ALA A 6 -5.84 -0.79 -5.33
CA ALA A 6 -6.94 -0.53 -6.25
C ALA A 6 -8.06 0.29 -5.60
N ARG A 7 -8.43 -0.03 -4.35
CA ARG A 7 -9.41 0.75 -3.56
C ARG A 7 -8.92 2.18 -3.30
N ALA A 8 -7.66 2.36 -2.93
CA ALA A 8 -7.07 3.68 -2.72
C ALA A 8 -7.15 4.54 -4.00
N LYS A 9 -6.82 3.95 -5.17
CA LYS A 9 -6.94 4.63 -6.47
C LYS A 9 -8.39 5.02 -6.78
N ALA A 10 -9.35 4.15 -6.49
CA ALA A 10 -10.77 4.44 -6.70
C ALA A 10 -11.26 5.58 -5.79
N LEU A 11 -10.91 5.55 -4.51
CA LEU A 11 -11.23 6.61 -3.54
C LEU A 11 -10.62 7.94 -3.95
N ARG A 12 -9.35 7.95 -4.40
CA ARG A 12 -8.69 9.17 -4.92
C ARG A 12 -9.46 9.81 -6.07
N ARG A 13 -9.97 9.02 -7.01
CA ARG A 13 -10.82 9.54 -8.11
C ARG A 13 -12.11 10.15 -7.59
N ILE A 14 -12.75 9.54 -6.60
CA ILE A 14 -13.97 10.09 -5.98
C ILE A 14 -13.64 11.43 -5.29
N ILE A 15 -12.54 11.51 -4.56
CA ILE A 15 -12.12 12.74 -3.89
C ILE A 15 -11.91 13.87 -4.91
N GLN A 16 -11.26 13.57 -6.04
CA GLN A 16 -10.96 14.55 -7.09
C GLN A 16 -12.19 15.03 -7.85
N HIS A 17 -13.18 14.16 -8.08
CA HIS A 17 -14.26 14.43 -9.02
C HIS A 17 -15.67 14.45 -8.42
N ALA A 18 -15.85 14.12 -7.14
CA ALA A 18 -17.17 14.20 -6.53
C ALA A 18 -17.63 15.66 -6.43
N GLU A 19 -18.76 15.96 -7.05
CA GLU A 19 -19.46 17.26 -6.92
C GLU A 19 -20.17 17.38 -5.56
N ASN A 20 -20.59 16.24 -5.00
CA ASN A 20 -21.23 16.18 -3.70
C ASN A 20 -20.18 16.17 -2.57
N GLN A 21 -20.23 17.18 -1.70
CA GLN A 21 -19.29 17.35 -0.58
C GLN A 21 -19.35 16.18 0.42
N LEU A 22 -20.55 15.70 0.80
CA LEU A 22 -20.69 14.57 1.71
C LEU A 22 -20.03 13.30 1.16
N ARG A 23 -20.17 13.05 -0.14
CA ARG A 23 -19.52 11.93 -0.82
C ARG A 23 -18.01 12.08 -0.86
N ARG A 24 -17.50 13.30 -1.07
CA ARG A 24 -16.08 13.61 -1.02
C ARG A 24 -15.52 13.37 0.37
N ASP A 25 -16.19 13.88 1.41
CA ASP A 25 -15.74 13.78 2.80
C ASP A 25 -15.71 12.32 3.27
N ALA A 26 -16.75 11.54 2.95
CA ALA A 26 -16.76 10.10 3.23
C ALA A 26 -15.61 9.35 2.52
N ALA A 27 -15.29 9.74 1.28
CA ALA A 27 -14.18 9.17 0.53
C ALA A 27 -12.82 9.55 1.14
N ILE A 28 -12.65 10.79 1.62
CA ILE A 28 -11.43 11.23 2.32
C ILE A 28 -11.23 10.40 3.59
N ILE A 29 -12.25 10.29 4.45
CA ILE A 29 -12.17 9.52 5.71
C ILE A 29 -11.77 8.06 5.43
N THR A 30 -12.42 7.44 4.44
CA THR A 30 -12.13 6.06 4.06
C THR A 30 -10.73 5.91 3.48
N TYR A 31 -10.30 6.88 2.68
CA TYR A 31 -8.95 6.90 2.10
C TYR A 31 -7.88 7.00 3.17
N THR A 32 -8.02 7.91 4.15
CA THR A 32 -7.06 8.07 5.23
C THR A 32 -6.91 6.80 6.05
N ARG A 33 -8.00 6.18 6.50
CA ARG A 33 -7.96 4.91 7.24
C ARG A 33 -7.27 3.79 6.46
N LEU A 34 -7.53 3.71 5.16
CA LEU A 34 -6.89 2.72 4.30
C LEU A 34 -5.37 2.94 4.19
N ILE A 35 -4.91 4.20 4.20
CA ILE A 35 -3.48 4.52 4.20
C ILE A 35 -2.85 4.15 5.53
N ASP A 36 -3.49 4.46 6.66
CA ASP A 36 -3.02 4.08 8.00
C ASP A 36 -2.85 2.55 8.11
N ASP A 37 -3.87 1.78 7.71
CA ASP A 37 -3.81 0.31 7.67
C ASP A 37 -2.66 -0.23 6.80
N LEU A 38 -2.36 0.45 5.68
CA LEU A 38 -1.27 0.06 4.79
C LEU A 38 0.09 0.36 5.40
N ILE A 39 0.23 1.49 6.08
CA ILE A 39 1.44 1.88 6.80
C ILE A 39 1.72 0.89 7.92
N GLU A 40 0.72 0.54 8.74
CA GLU A 40 0.87 -0.46 9.80
C GLU A 40 1.32 -1.82 9.26
N ARG A 41 0.73 -2.27 8.14
CA ARG A 41 1.16 -3.52 7.49
C ARG A 41 2.59 -3.46 6.98
N LEU A 42 3.02 -2.31 6.45
CA LEU A 42 4.40 -2.13 6.00
C LEU A 42 5.36 -2.16 7.18
N HIS A 43 5.01 -1.53 8.30
CA HIS A 43 5.80 -1.63 9.53
C HIS A 43 5.88 -3.06 10.04
N ALA A 44 4.77 -3.80 10.07
CA ALA A 44 4.77 -5.20 10.49
C ALA A 44 5.64 -6.09 9.59
N LEU A 45 5.65 -5.85 8.27
CA LEU A 45 6.54 -6.56 7.35
C LEU A 45 8.01 -6.23 7.59
N ASN A 46 8.31 -4.96 7.90
CA ASN A 46 9.65 -4.51 8.25
C ASN A 46 10.13 -5.12 9.58
N GLU A 47 9.29 -5.09 10.61
CA GLU A 47 9.59 -5.72 11.92
C GLU A 47 9.78 -7.23 11.81
N ALA A 48 9.05 -7.89 10.90
CA ALA A 48 9.22 -9.31 10.62
C ALA A 48 10.52 -9.64 9.84
N GLY A 49 11.31 -8.63 9.47
CA GLY A 49 12.54 -8.77 8.70
C GLY A 49 12.29 -9.26 7.27
N VAL A 50 11.08 -9.07 6.73
CA VAL A 50 10.70 -9.61 5.42
C VAL A 50 11.48 -8.91 4.31
N PHE A 51 11.73 -7.61 4.44
CA PHE A 51 12.49 -6.86 3.47
C PHE A 51 13.95 -7.31 3.42
N GLU A 52 14.60 -7.47 4.58
CA GLU A 52 15.97 -7.96 4.71
C GLU A 52 16.11 -9.38 4.13
N ARG A 53 15.15 -10.26 4.39
CA ARG A 53 15.14 -11.61 3.83
C ARG A 53 15.02 -11.60 2.31
N VAL A 54 14.16 -10.75 1.75
CA VAL A 54 13.99 -10.63 0.28
C VAL A 54 15.24 -10.05 -0.37
N VAL A 55 15.86 -9.02 0.23
CA VAL A 55 17.13 -8.46 -0.25
C VAL A 55 18.23 -9.52 -0.25
N HIS A 56 18.38 -10.28 0.85
CA HIS A 56 19.35 -11.37 0.92
C HIS A 56 19.11 -12.47 -0.11
N LEU A 57 17.85 -12.80 -0.42
CA LEU A 57 17.52 -13.76 -1.48
C LEU A 57 17.94 -13.26 -2.87
N ILE A 58 17.73 -11.97 -3.16
CA ILE A 58 18.12 -11.36 -4.44
C ILE A 58 19.65 -11.25 -4.55
N GLU A 59 20.33 -10.92 -3.44
CA GLU A 59 21.80 -10.81 -3.38
C GLU A 59 22.51 -12.17 -3.34
N ALA A 60 21.81 -13.26 -3.00
CA ALA A 60 22.34 -14.62 -3.04
C ALA A 60 22.24 -15.28 -4.43
N GLU A 61 21.60 -14.62 -5.39
CA GLU A 61 21.44 -15.06 -6.78
C GLU A 61 22.48 -14.54 -7.82
N PRO A 62 23.71 -14.04 -7.51
CA PRO A 62 24.62 -13.56 -8.55
C PRO A 62 25.72 -14.52 -9.02
N ASP A 63 25.72 -15.83 -8.74
CA ASP A 63 26.75 -16.75 -9.30
C ASP A 63 26.25 -18.22 -9.45
N ALA A 64 25.23 -18.45 -10.27
CA ALA A 64 24.86 -19.79 -10.72
C ALA A 64 24.84 -19.92 -12.26
N GLU A 65 25.69 -19.18 -12.96
CA GLU A 65 26.07 -19.49 -14.34
C GLU A 65 27.57 -19.16 -14.53
N GLY A 66 28.40 -20.21 -14.54
CA GLY A 66 29.84 -20.17 -14.78
C GLY A 66 30.44 -21.55 -14.81
#